data_AF-A0A966DQG5-F1
#
_entry.id   AF-A0A966DQG5-F1
#
_cell.length_a   1.000
_cell.length_b   1.000
_cell.length_c   1.000
_cell.angle_alpha   90.00
_cell.angle_beta   90.00
_cell.angle_gamma   90.00
#
_symmetry.space_group_name_H-M   'P 1'
#
loop_
_entity.id
_entity.type
_entity.pdbx_description
1 polymer ?
#
loop_
_entity_poly.entity_id
_entity_poly.type
_entity_poly.pdbx_seq_one_letter_code
_entity_poly.pdbx_strand_id
1 'polypeptide(L)'
;GIDSFDPEKGVSTPNMEEASINQTMISIAREVIAVFDSSKFHRQSFAHIAPLSKINTIITDSGISREMVEQLESRNIKVIIA
;
A
#
# COMPACT_ATOMS: atom_id res chain seq x y z
N GLY A 1 -6.74 6.17 -5.05
CA GLY A 1 -5.26 6.24 -4.94
C GLY A 1 -4.88 5.52 -3.67
N ILE A 2 -3.73 5.79 -3.07
CA ILE A 2 -3.47 5.39 -1.68
C ILE A 2 -3.15 6.63 -0.86
N ASP A 3 -3.91 6.83 0.22
CA ASP A 3 -3.74 7.98 1.11
C ASP A 3 -2.85 7.69 2.32
N SER A 4 -2.72 6.42 2.69
CA SER A 4 -1.99 6.00 3.88
C SER A 4 -1.52 4.56 3.74
N PHE A 5 -0.25 4.33 4.05
CA PHE A 5 0.37 3.02 4.07
C PHE A 5 1.10 2.82 5.40
N ASP A 6 0.83 1.68 6.03
CA ASP A 6 1.51 1.20 7.23
C ASP A 6 2.05 -0.22 6.98
N PRO A 7 3.34 -0.51 7.23
CA PRO A 7 3.92 -1.83 6.97
C PRO A 7 3.28 -2.98 7.77
N GLU A 8 2.71 -2.67 8.93
CA GLU A 8 2.09 -3.65 9.82
C GLU A 8 0.58 -3.75 9.57
N LYS A 9 -0.09 -2.64 9.26
CA LYS A 9 -1.55 -2.61 9.06
C LYS A 9 -2.02 -2.64 7.60
N GLY A 10 -1.15 -2.32 6.65
CA GLY A 10 -1.44 -2.24 5.23
C GLY A 10 -1.96 -0.86 4.78
N VAL A 11 -2.92 -0.88 3.87
CA VAL A 11 -3.40 0.31 3.15
C VAL A 11 -4.70 0.84 3.76
N SER A 12 -4.82 2.16 3.89
CA SER A 12 -6.03 2.83 4.39
C SER A 12 -6.29 4.17 3.70
N THR A 13 -7.53 4.66 3.80
CA THR A 13 -8.00 5.94 3.26
C THR A 13 -8.94 6.63 4.26
N PRO A 14 -9.04 7.98 4.28
CA PRO A 14 -10.06 8.66 5.09
C PRO A 14 -11.48 8.47 4.56
N ASN A 15 -11.66 8.01 3.31
CA ASN A 15 -12.97 7.87 2.67
C ASN A 15 -13.49 6.42 2.73
N MET A 16 -14.58 6.20 3.48
CA MET A 16 -15.20 4.87 3.60
C MET A 16 -15.73 4.30 2.28
N GLU A 17 -16.24 5.14 1.38
CA GLU A 17 -16.76 4.69 0.09
C GLU A 17 -15.61 4.23 -0.82
N GLU A 18 -14.52 5.01 -0.88
CA GLU A 18 -13.29 4.61 -1.57
C GLU A 18 -12.73 3.29 -1.00
N ALA A 19 -12.77 3.13 0.33
CA ALA A 19 -12.30 1.89 0.95
C ALA A 19 -13.11 0.66 0.52
N SER A 20 -14.45 0.77 0.50
CA SER A 20 -15.35 -0.30 0.08
C SER A 20 -15.15 -0.70 -1.39
N ILE A 21 -15.00 0.29 -2.27
CA ILE A 21 -14.75 0.06 -3.69
C ILE A 21 -13.39 -0.63 -3.89
N ASN A 22 -12.33 -0.12 -3.26
CA ASN A 22 -10.99 -0.67 -3.37
C ASN A 22 -10.89 -2.09 -2.79
N GLN A 23 -11.58 -2.36 -1.67
CA GLN A 23 -11.69 -3.72 -1.10
C GLN A 23 -12.29 -4.70 -2.11
N THR A 24 -13.38 -4.29 -2.78
CA THR A 24 -14.03 -5.11 -3.80
C THR A 24 -13.09 -5.36 -4.98
N MET A 25 -12.43 -4.32 -5.49
CA MET A 25 -11.44 -4.43 -6.55
C MET A 25 -10.30 -5.38 -6.19
N ILE A 26 -9.73 -5.26 -4.98
CA ILE A 26 -8.66 -6.13 -4.48
C ILE A 26 -9.12 -7.58 -4.36
N SER A 27 -10.38 -7.82 -3.98
CA SER A 27 -10.91 -9.19 -3.80
C SER A 27 -10.99 -10.00 -5.10
N ILE A 28 -11.12 -9.33 -6.25
CA ILE A 28 -11.24 -9.96 -7.58
C ILE A 28 -9.97 -9.83 -8.42
N ALA A 29 -9.01 -9.01 -7.99
CA ALA A 29 -7.77 -8.77 -8.71
C ALA A 29 -6.85 -9.99 -8.63
N ARG A 30 -6.21 -10.34 -9.76
CA ARG A 30 -5.14 -11.35 -9.80
C ARG A 30 -3.82 -10.82 -9.27
N GLU A 31 -3.60 -9.51 -9.40
CA GLU A 31 -2.40 -8.81 -8.97
C GLU A 31 -2.80 -7.41 -8.50
N VAL A 32 -2.27 -6.99 -7.36
CA VAL A 32 -2.55 -5.70 -6.74
C VAL A 32 -1.27 -4.88 -6.71
N ILE A 33 -1.30 -3.76 -7.42
CA ILE A 33 -0.21 -2.80 -7.51
C ILE A 33 -0.63 -1.52 -6.80
N ALA A 34 0.08 -1.18 -5.74
CA ALA A 34 -0.10 0.01 -4.95
C ALA A 34 0.83 1.12 -5.48
N VAL A 35 0.28 2.31 -5.77
CA VAL A 35 1.05 3.45 -6.26
C VAL A 35 0.83 4.65 -5.34
N PHE A 36 1.90 5.17 -4.74
CA PHE A 36 1.86 6.34 -3.86
C PHE A 36 3.26 6.94 -3.63
N ASP A 37 3.31 8.24 -3.35
CA ASP A 37 4.54 8.94 -2.99
C ASP A 37 5.02 8.58 -1.58
N SER A 38 6.33 8.77 -1.32
CA SER A 38 6.96 8.36 -0.07
C SER A 38 6.42 9.07 1.17
N SER A 39 5.70 10.20 1.02
CA SER A 39 5.08 10.90 2.14
C SER A 39 3.90 10.12 2.76
N LYS A 40 3.38 9.10 2.07
CA LYS A 40 2.24 8.28 2.52
C LYS A 40 2.63 7.09 3.40
N PHE A 41 3.92 6.78 3.54
CA PHE A 41 4.40 5.75 4.47
C PHE A 41 4.19 6.16 5.94
N HIS A 42 4.06 5.17 6.81
CA HIS A 42 3.83 5.33 8.26
C HIS A 42 2.60 6.16 8.60
N ARG A 43 1.59 6.13 7.72
CA ARG A 43 0.31 6.81 7.95
C ARG A 43 -0.80 5.78 8.09
N GLN A 44 -1.77 6.13 8.91
CA GLN A 44 -3.00 5.38 9.07
C GLN A 44 -4.18 6.33 8.91
N SER A 45 -5.18 5.86 8.18
CA SER A 45 -6.46 6.54 8.02
C SER A 45 -7.59 5.69 8.61
N PHE A 46 -8.76 6.30 8.77
CA PHE A 46 -9.90 5.70 9.45
C PHE A 46 -10.42 4.42 8.76
N ALA A 47 -10.53 4.42 7.43
CA ALA A 47 -11.07 3.29 6.69
C ALA A 47 -9.94 2.39 6.17
N HIS A 48 -9.90 1.15 6.64
CA HIS A 48 -8.96 0.13 6.18
C HIS A 48 -9.33 -0.38 4.80
N ILE A 49 -8.36 -0.52 3.89
CA ILE A 49 -8.57 -1.05 2.54
C ILE A 49 -8.12 -2.51 2.48
N ALA A 50 -6.85 -2.79 2.78
CA ALA A 50 -6.31 -4.14 2.67
C ALA A 50 -5.07 -4.30 3.54
N PRO A 51 -4.82 -5.51 4.07
CA PRO A 51 -3.56 -5.80 4.74
C PRO A 51 -2.42 -5.84 3.71
N LEU A 52 -1.19 -5.70 4.19
CA LEU A 52 0.00 -5.73 3.34
C LEU A 52 0.11 -7.01 2.50
N SER A 53 -0.32 -8.16 3.03
CA SER A 53 -0.31 -9.46 2.34
C SER A 53 -1.18 -9.55 1.08
N LYS A 54 -2.05 -8.56 0.84
CA LYS A 54 -2.83 -8.45 -0.39
C LYS A 54 -2.14 -7.63 -1.48
N ILE A 55 -1.02 -6.99 -1.19
CA ILE A 55 -0.27 -6.15 -2.12
C ILE A 55 0.88 -6.95 -2.72
N ASN A 56 1.00 -6.94 -4.06
CA ASN A 56 2.07 -7.65 -4.76
C ASN A 56 3.24 -6.73 -5.10
N THR A 57 2.93 -5.51 -5.55
CA THR A 57 3.92 -4.53 -5.99
C THR A 57 3.59 -3.16 -5.40
N ILE A 58 4.61 -2.43 -4.96
CA ILE A 58 4.53 -1.02 -4.58
C ILE A 58 5.37 -0.20 -5.55
N ILE A 59 4.80 0.88 -6.07
CA ILE A 59 5.49 1.89 -6.88
C ILE A 59 5.49 3.19 -6.08
N THR A 60 6.67 3.74 -5.83
CA THR A 60 6.85 4.96 -5.03
C THR A 60 8.04 5.79 -5.53
N ASP A 61 8.18 7.02 -5.05
CA ASP A 61 9.30 7.88 -5.39
C ASP A 61 10.57 7.55 -4.58
N SER A 62 11.68 8.18 -4.96
CA SER A 62 13.01 7.99 -4.36
C SER A 62 13.15 8.42 -2.89
N GLY A 63 12.11 8.97 -2.26
CA GLY A 63 12.10 9.37 -0.84
C GLY A 63 11.88 8.22 0.15
N ILE A 64 11.57 7.00 -0.32
CA ILE A 64 11.47 5.82 0.54
C ILE A 64 12.83 5.45 1.16
N SER A 65 12.85 5.06 2.43
CA SER A 65 14.08 4.59 3.08
C SER A 65 14.49 3.20 2.57
N ARG A 66 15.80 2.95 2.48
CA ARG A 66 16.33 1.64 2.12
C ARG A 66 15.86 0.52 3.06
N GLU A 67 15.79 0.81 4.36
CA GLU A 67 15.27 -0.13 5.35
C GLU A 67 13.82 -0.54 5.04
N MET A 68 12.97 0.40 4.63
CA MET A 68 11.59 0.10 4.25
C MET A 68 11.53 -0.79 3.01
N VAL A 69 12.37 -0.51 2.00
CA VAL A 69 12.46 -1.35 0.80
C VAL A 69 12.83 -2.78 1.19
N GLU A 70 13.88 -2.97 1.99
CA GLU A 70 14.33 -4.28 2.44
C GLU A 70 13.25 -5.02 3.26
N GLN A 71 12.52 -4.30 4.12
CA GLN A 71 11.39 -4.85 4.86
C GLN A 71 10.26 -5.33 3.94
N LEU A 72 9.89 -4.55 2.92
CA LEU A 72 8.84 -4.92 1.96
C LEU A 72 9.26 -6.11 1.10
N GLU A 73 10.49 -6.10 0.58
CA GLU A 73 11.02 -7.19 -0.24
C GLU A 73 11.15 -8.49 0.55
N SER A 74 11.51 -8.42 1.84
CA SER A 74 11.54 -9.59 2.73
C SER A 74 10.16 -10.25 2.91
N ARG A 75 9.07 -9.50 2.65
CA ARG A 75 7.68 -9.97 2.66
C ARG A 75 7.18 -10.39 1.28
N ASN A 76 8.07 -10.60 0.32
CA ASN A 76 7.78 -10.92 -1.09
C ASN A 76 6.98 -9.83 -1.82
N ILE A 77 7.15 -8.56 -1.44
CA ILE A 77 6.53 -7.43 -2.13
C ILE A 77 7.58 -6.78 -3.02
N LYS A 78 7.27 -6.68 -4.30
CA LYS A 78 8.15 -6.00 -5.25
C LYS A 78 8.06 -4.49 -5.04
N VAL A 79 9.20 -3.82 -4.93
CA VAL A 79 9.24 -2.34 -4.85
C VAL A 79 9.84 -1.78 -6.14
N ILE A 80 9.19 -0.77 -6.72
CA ILE A 80 9.66 -0.04 -7.89
C ILE A 80 9.78 1.43 -7.49
N ILE A 81 10.98 1.99 -7.67
CA ILE A 81 11.24 3.41 -7.45
C ILE A 81 11.12 4.13 -8.80
N ALA A 82 10.22 5.10 -8.91
CA ALA A 82 9.90 5.83 -10.15
C ALA A 82 9.71 7.33 -9.93
#